data_AF-R5MT89-F1
#
_entry.id   AF-R5MT89-F1
#
_cell.length_a   1.000
_cell.length_b   1.000
_cell.length_c   1.000
_cell.angle_alpha   90.00
_cell.angle_beta   90.00
_cell.angle_gamma   90.00
#
_symmetry.space_group_name_H-M   'P 1'
#
loop_
_entity.id
_entity.type
_entity.pdbx_description
1 polymer ?
#
loop_
_entity_poly.entity_id
_entity_poly.type
_entity_poly.pdbx_seq_one_letter_code
_entity_poly.pdbx_strand_id
1 'polypeptide(L)'
;MFIELYKNDGKFITCYNDDAYILHSIFGYKLVGEGKNDKLGFPSTVIDKIIDKLDSLSINYEIYYKKELESSKDFKKKNNYQKYLDQGLLQVEIDKKVDLIKYKLSRLDLKDVNKELEKILDILK
;
A
#
# COMPACT_ATOMS: atom_id res chain seq x y z
N MET A 1 15.46 -4.60 -6.67
CA MET A 1 14.70 -4.15 -5.51
C MET A 1 13.75 -5.25 -5.10
N PHE A 2 13.58 -5.46 -3.80
CA PHE A 2 12.77 -6.50 -3.20
C PHE A 2 11.77 -5.83 -2.25
N ILE A 3 10.57 -6.39 -2.14
CA ILE A 3 9.69 -6.11 -1.01
C ILE A 3 10.24 -6.84 0.21
N GLU A 4 10.52 -6.13 1.29
CA GLU A 4 11.00 -6.71 2.54
C GLU A 4 9.85 -6.95 3.52
N LEU A 5 9.61 -8.23 3.84
CA LEU A 5 8.57 -8.68 4.76
C LEU A 5 9.17 -9.15 6.07
N TYR A 6 8.86 -8.44 7.16
CA TYR A 6 9.42 -8.71 8.48
C TYR A 6 8.43 -9.48 9.36
N LYS A 7 8.69 -10.77 9.56
CA LYS A 7 8.03 -11.59 10.58
C LYS A 7 8.56 -11.18 11.96
N ASN A 8 7.67 -10.69 12.80
CA ASN A 8 7.96 -10.44 14.20
C ASN A 8 7.54 -11.65 15.06
N ASP A 9 7.94 -11.71 16.33
CA ASP A 9 7.44 -12.73 17.28
C ASP A 9 5.93 -12.64 17.55
N GLY A 10 5.27 -11.63 16.99
CA GLY A 10 3.81 -11.47 17.00
C GLY A 10 3.10 -12.14 15.83
N LYS A 11 1.77 -12.01 15.80
CA LYS A 11 0.90 -12.57 14.75
C LYS A 11 0.86 -11.74 13.46
N PHE A 12 1.80 -10.81 13.28
CA PHE A 12 1.79 -9.84 12.19
C PHE A 12 3.13 -9.79 11.48
N ILE A 13 3.05 -9.59 10.17
CA ILE A 13 4.18 -9.31 9.29
C ILE A 13 4.12 -7.83 8.97
N THR A 14 5.26 -7.14 9.06
CA THR A 14 5.36 -5.70 8.82
C THR A 14 6.21 -5.41 7.59
N CYS A 15 5.85 -4.34 6.91
CA CYS A 15 6.49 -3.84 5.70
C CYS A 15 6.58 -2.30 5.80
N TYR A 16 7.60 -1.69 5.19
CA TYR A 16 7.94 -0.27 5.42
C TYR A 16 8.10 0.52 4.11
N ASN A 17 7.83 1.82 4.18
CA ASN A 17 8.08 2.82 3.14
C ASN A 17 7.56 2.39 1.75
N ASP A 18 8.41 2.39 0.73
CA ASP A 18 8.07 2.05 -0.65
C ASP A 18 7.40 0.69 -0.77
N ASP A 19 7.90 -0.31 -0.04
CA ASP A 19 7.31 -1.64 -0.01
C ASP A 19 5.92 -1.61 0.63
N ALA A 20 5.72 -0.76 1.63
CA ALA A 20 4.42 -0.55 2.23
C ALA A 20 3.44 0.09 1.22
N TYR A 21 3.88 1.06 0.42
CA TYR A 21 3.04 1.67 -0.61
C TYR A 21 2.62 0.66 -1.70
N ILE A 22 3.51 -0.24 -2.07
CA ILE A 22 3.21 -1.32 -3.02
C ILE A 22 2.13 -2.25 -2.45
N LEU A 23 2.28 -2.74 -1.21
CA LEU A 23 1.28 -3.66 -0.67
C LEU A 23 -0.04 -2.94 -0.32
N HIS A 24 0.02 -1.66 0.04
CA HIS A 24 -1.18 -0.84 0.22
C HIS A 24 -2.00 -0.77 -1.07
N SER A 25 -1.38 -0.49 -2.22
CA SER A 25 -2.11 -0.42 -3.50
C SER A 25 -2.60 -1.78 -3.99
N ILE A 26 -1.84 -2.86 -3.79
CA ILE A 26 -2.22 -4.21 -4.26
C ILE A 26 -3.32 -4.83 -3.38
N PHE A 27 -3.25 -4.64 -2.06
CA PHE A 27 -4.10 -5.36 -1.10
C PHE A 27 -5.09 -4.48 -0.33
N GLY A 28 -4.97 -3.14 -0.43
CA GLY A 28 -5.82 -2.21 0.30
C GLY A 28 -5.55 -2.17 1.81
N TYR A 29 -4.41 -2.66 2.28
CA TYR A 29 -4.05 -2.56 3.69
C TYR A 29 -3.79 -1.12 4.10
N LYS A 30 -4.24 -0.75 5.29
CA LYS A 30 -4.07 0.61 5.81
C LYS A 30 -2.60 0.91 6.09
N LEU A 31 -2.10 2.02 5.53
CA LEU A 31 -0.83 2.62 5.92
C LEU A 31 -0.94 3.29 7.29
N VAL A 32 0.09 3.12 8.09
CA VAL A 32 0.22 3.72 9.43
C VAL A 32 1.61 4.35 9.50
N GLY A 33 1.68 5.61 9.94
CA GLY A 33 2.95 6.33 10.03
C GLY A 33 2.82 7.76 9.51
N GLU A 34 3.97 8.43 9.42
CA GLU A 34 4.09 9.76 8.85
C GLU A 34 5.30 9.83 7.91
N GLY A 35 5.06 9.66 6.61
CA GLY A 35 6.06 9.85 5.55
C GLY A 35 7.18 8.81 5.61
N LYS A 36 8.37 9.21 6.09
CA LYS A 36 9.57 8.34 6.13
C LYS A 36 9.49 7.17 7.12
N ASN A 37 8.39 7.10 7.87
CA ASN A 37 8.11 6.04 8.83
C ASN A 37 6.81 5.29 8.47
N ASP A 38 6.33 5.44 7.23
CA ASP A 38 5.13 4.75 6.79
C ASP A 38 5.38 3.24 6.81
N LYS A 39 4.42 2.51 7.36
CA LYS A 39 4.44 1.06 7.45
C LYS A 39 3.04 0.52 7.28
N LEU A 40 2.96 -0.76 6.99
CA LEU A 40 1.74 -1.52 7.15
C LEU A 40 2.04 -2.86 7.77
N GLY A 41 1.01 -3.46 8.36
CA GLY A 41 1.07 -4.82 8.86
C GLY A 41 -0.15 -5.61 8.45
N PHE A 42 0.05 -6.91 8.24
CA PHE A 42 -1.02 -7.87 7.98
C PHE A 42 -0.80 -9.13 8.82
N PRO A 43 -1.87 -9.92 9.10
CA PRO A 43 -1.74 -11.15 9.88
C PRO A 43 -0.79 -12.16 9.22
N SER A 44 0.04 -12.83 10.00
CA SER A 44 0.96 -13.85 9.45
C SER A 44 0.22 -15.02 8.79
N THR A 45 -1.03 -15.27 9.19
CA THR A 45 -1.89 -16.32 8.63
C THR A 45 -2.27 -16.12 7.17
N VAL A 46 -2.03 -14.94 6.58
CA VAL A 46 -2.34 -14.66 5.17
C VAL A 46 -1.09 -14.54 4.29
N ILE A 47 0.10 -14.85 4.82
CA ILE A 47 1.37 -14.68 4.10
C ILE A 47 1.39 -15.42 2.77
N ASP A 48 0.86 -16.65 2.71
CA ASP A 48 0.84 -17.46 1.49
C ASP A 48 0.06 -16.75 0.37
N LYS A 49 -1.07 -16.10 0.71
CA LYS A 49 -1.86 -15.31 -0.25
C LYS A 49 -1.10 -14.08 -0.74
N ILE A 50 -0.29 -13.45 0.13
CA ILE A 50 0.56 -12.33 -0.26
C ILE A 50 1.63 -12.83 -1.24
N ILE A 51 2.32 -13.92 -0.92
CA ILE A 51 3.35 -14.54 -1.75
C ILE A 51 2.78 -14.93 -3.11
N ASP A 52 1.65 -15.64 -3.16
CA ASP A 52 0.98 -16.05 -4.40
C ASP A 52 0.69 -14.85 -5.31
N LYS A 53 0.25 -13.74 -4.71
CA LYS A 53 -0.02 -12.51 -5.46
C LYS A 53 1.27 -11.86 -5.95
N LEU A 54 2.31 -11.72 -5.11
CA LEU A 54 3.61 -11.18 -5.53
C LEU A 54 4.22 -12.02 -6.65
N ASP A 55 4.05 -13.34 -6.59
CA ASP A 55 4.46 -14.29 -7.61
C ASP A 55 3.76 -14.04 -8.95
N SER A 56 2.43 -13.94 -8.91
CA SER A 56 1.62 -13.67 -10.10
C SER A 56 1.99 -12.34 -10.78
N LEU A 57 2.48 -11.37 -9.99
CA LEU A 57 2.90 -10.07 -10.47
C LEU A 57 4.39 -10.00 -10.80
N SER A 58 5.16 -11.08 -10.58
CA SER A 58 6.62 -11.14 -10.72
C SER A 58 7.31 -10.00 -9.96
N ILE A 59 6.96 -9.83 -8.69
CA ILE A 59 7.60 -8.86 -7.80
C ILE A 59 8.59 -9.60 -6.91
N ASN A 60 9.84 -9.15 -6.91
CA ASN A 60 10.86 -9.66 -6.01
C ASN A 60 10.49 -9.41 -4.54
N TYR A 61 10.73 -10.38 -3.67
CA TYR A 61 10.49 -10.23 -2.23
C TYR A 61 11.49 -11.02 -1.38
N GLU A 62 11.65 -10.58 -0.14
CA GLU A 62 12.44 -11.21 0.91
C GLU A 62 11.63 -11.28 2.19
N ILE A 63 11.77 -12.40 2.91
CA ILE A 63 11.07 -12.67 4.15
C ILE A 63 12.11 -12.82 5.24
N TYR A 64 12.02 -11.98 6.26
CA TYR A 64 12.93 -11.93 7.38
C TYR A 64 12.23 -12.40 8.66
N TYR A 65 12.91 -13.20 9.48
CA TYR A 65 12.51 -13.50 10.85
C TYR A 65 13.68 -13.18 11.78
N LYS A 66 13.46 -12.36 12.81
CA LYS A 66 14.52 -11.91 13.74
C LYS A 66 15.78 -11.35 13.05
N LYS A 67 15.58 -10.62 11.94
CA LYS A 67 16.63 -10.05 11.06
C LYS A 67 17.44 -11.07 10.26
N GLU A 68 17.07 -12.35 10.32
CA GLU A 68 17.64 -13.39 9.47
C GLU A 68 16.77 -13.57 8.24
N LEU A 69 17.39 -13.67 7.07
CA LEU A 69 16.69 -13.96 5.83
C LEU A 69 16.22 -15.42 5.85
N GLU A 70 14.90 -15.63 5.85
CA GLU A 70 14.28 -16.95 5.88
C GLU A 70 13.99 -17.47 4.46
N SER A 71 13.54 -16.58 3.58
CA SER A 71 13.18 -16.91 2.21
C SER A 71 13.30 -15.69 1.30
N SER A 72 13.62 -15.92 0.03
CA SER A 72 13.66 -14.87 -0.99
C SER A 72 13.23 -15.40 -2.34
N LYS A 73 12.76 -14.49 -3.20
CA LYS A 73 12.47 -14.79 -4.59
C LYS A 73 12.90 -13.65 -5.52
N ASP A 74 13.72 -14.00 -6.50
CA ASP A 74 14.26 -13.07 -7.49
C ASP A 74 13.80 -13.44 -8.92
N PHE A 75 12.95 -12.60 -9.50
CA PHE A 75 12.47 -12.68 -10.88
C PHE A 75 13.44 -12.07 -11.90
N LYS A 76 14.60 -11.58 -11.47
CA LYS A 76 15.67 -11.00 -12.31
C LYS A 76 15.10 -9.90 -13.22
N LYS A 77 15.27 -10.06 -14.54
CA LYS A 77 14.77 -9.11 -15.56
C LYS A 77 13.25 -9.02 -15.64
N LYS A 78 12.51 -9.96 -15.04
CA LYS A 78 11.04 -9.95 -15.01
C LYS A 78 10.48 -9.22 -13.78
N ASN A 79 11.36 -8.69 -12.91
CA ASN A 79 10.94 -8.00 -11.70
C ASN A 79 10.13 -6.74 -12.04
N ASN A 80 8.88 -6.68 -11.58
CA ASN A 80 7.99 -5.55 -11.78
C ASN A 80 7.94 -4.57 -10.60
N TYR A 81 8.84 -4.69 -9.62
CA TYR A 81 8.85 -3.85 -8.42
C TYR A 81 8.61 -2.36 -8.73
N GLN A 82 9.39 -1.75 -9.63
CA GLN A 82 9.28 -0.31 -9.91
C GLN A 82 7.91 0.07 -10.46
N LYS A 83 7.34 -0.76 -11.36
CA LYS A 83 6.00 -0.54 -11.90
C LYS A 83 4.95 -0.48 -10.79
N TYR A 84 5.05 -1.37 -9.80
CA TYR A 84 4.09 -1.39 -8.68
C TYR A 84 4.40 -0.32 -7.63
N LEU A 85 5.64 0.13 -7.51
CA LEU A 85 5.98 1.30 -6.69
C LEU A 85 5.33 2.57 -7.27
N ASP A 86 5.43 2.79 -8.57
CA ASP A 86 4.81 3.95 -9.23
C ASP A 86 3.28 3.96 -9.00
N GLN A 87 2.64 2.79 -9.06
CA GLN A 87 1.22 2.63 -8.72
C GLN A 87 0.94 2.89 -7.23
N GLY A 88 1.79 2.39 -6.34
CA GLY A 88 1.70 2.62 -4.90
C GLY A 88 1.78 4.10 -4.54
N LEU A 89 2.76 4.82 -5.09
CA LEU A 89 2.93 6.25 -4.87
C LEU A 89 1.72 7.06 -5.35
N LEU A 90 1.19 6.73 -6.53
CA LEU A 90 -0.02 7.36 -7.04
C LEU A 90 -1.23 7.09 -6.12
N GLN A 91 -1.42 5.86 -5.64
CA GLN A 91 -2.50 5.54 -4.72
C GLN A 91 -2.40 6.35 -3.42
N VAL A 92 -1.20 6.46 -2.85
CA VAL A 92 -0.96 7.27 -1.65
C VAL A 92 -1.26 8.75 -1.87
N GLU A 93 -0.94 9.28 -3.05
CA GLU A 93 -1.30 10.66 -3.40
C GLU A 93 -2.82 10.84 -3.51
N ILE A 94 -3.51 9.91 -4.19
CA ILE A 94 -4.97 9.92 -4.31
C ILE A 94 -5.62 9.90 -2.93
N ASP A 95 -5.20 8.99 -2.05
CA ASP A 95 -5.73 8.88 -0.68
C ASP A 95 -5.59 10.19 0.08
N LYS A 96 -4.42 10.84 0.02
CA LYS A 96 -4.19 12.16 0.65
C LYS A 96 -5.12 13.24 0.11
N LYS A 97 -5.38 13.26 -1.20
CA LYS A 97 -6.30 14.24 -1.81
C LYS A 97 -7.75 13.95 -1.44
N VAL A 98 -8.16 12.68 -1.42
CA VAL A 98 -9.50 12.26 -1.00
C VAL A 98 -9.76 12.65 0.45
N ASP A 99 -8.81 12.39 1.35
CA ASP A 99 -8.91 12.79 2.75
C ASP A 99 -9.03 14.30 2.92
N LEU A 100 -8.24 15.08 2.15
CA LEU A 100 -8.33 16.53 2.15
C LEU A 100 -9.69 17.03 1.62
N ILE A 101 -10.21 16.43 0.56
CA ILE A 101 -11.54 16.74 0.01
C ILE A 101 -12.60 16.45 1.07
N LYS A 102 -12.57 15.25 1.67
CA LYS A 102 -13.51 14.85 2.73
C LYS A 102 -13.47 15.82 3.90
N TYR A 103 -12.28 16.22 4.34
CA TYR A 103 -12.12 17.23 5.39
C TYR A 103 -12.75 18.57 5.02
N LYS A 104 -12.51 19.08 3.80
CA LYS A 104 -13.10 20.33 3.32
C LYS A 104 -14.62 20.25 3.22
N LEU A 105 -15.15 19.17 2.67
CA LEU A 105 -16.60 18.94 2.55
C LEU A 105 -17.26 18.86 3.92
N SER A 106 -16.62 18.23 4.91
CA SER A 106 -17.18 18.11 6.27
C SER A 106 -17.40 19.44 7.01
N ARG A 107 -16.90 20.55 6.46
CA ARG A 107 -17.03 21.91 7.00
C ARG A 107 -18.08 22.75 6.28
N LEU A 108 -18.77 22.18 5.30
CA LEU A 108 -19.84 22.84 4.55
C LEU A 108 -21.20 22.41 5.08
N ASP A 109 -22.22 23.23 4.84
CA ASP A 109 -23.61 22.83 5.05
C ASP A 109 -24.04 21.78 4.02
N LEU A 110 -25.02 20.95 4.39
CA LEU A 110 -25.45 19.79 3.58
C LEU A 110 -25.77 20.15 2.11
N LYS A 111 -26.42 21.30 1.89
CA LYS A 111 -26.77 21.77 0.54
C LYS A 111 -25.53 22.07 -0.32
N ASP A 112 -24.50 22.65 0.30
CA ASP A 112 -23.26 22.98 -0.38
C ASP A 112 -22.39 21.74 -0.59
N VAL A 113 -22.40 20.78 0.34
CA VAL A 113 -21.74 19.47 0.15
C VAL A 113 -22.24 18.77 -1.11
N ASN A 114 -23.56 18.63 -1.28
CA ASN A 114 -24.12 17.98 -2.46
C ASN A 114 -23.74 18.70 -3.74
N LYS A 115 -23.82 20.04 -3.74
CA LYS A 115 -23.43 20.85 -4.90
C LYS A 115 -21.96 20.65 -5.30
N GLU A 116 -21.03 20.62 -4.34
CA GLU A 116 -19.61 20.42 -4.65
C GLU A 116 -19.31 18.98 -5.08
N LEU A 117 -19.99 17.97 -4.51
CA LEU A 117 -19.85 16.58 -4.93
C LEU A 117 -20.27 16.38 -6.39
N GLU A 118 -21.41 16.93 -6.80
CA GLU A 118 -21.87 16.83 -8.19
C GLU A 118 -20.85 17.45 -9.17
N LYS A 119 -20.25 18.60 -8.83
CA LYS A 119 -19.19 19.20 -9.67
C LYS A 119 -17.97 18.29 -9.81
N ILE A 120 -17.55 17.63 -8.74
CA ILE A 120 -16.41 16.70 -8.77
C ILE A 120 -16.75 15.53 -9.71
N LEU A 121 -17.95 14.94 -9.55
CA LEU A 121 -18.41 13.83 -10.38
C LEU A 121 -18.52 14.22 -11.86
N ASP A 122 -18.96 15.45 -12.15
CA ASP A 122 -19.07 15.95 -13.52
C ASP A 122 -17.72 16.11 -14.23
N ILE A 123 -16.65 16.39 -13.49
CA ILE A 123 -15.29 16.57 -14.02
C ILE A 123 -14.59 15.23 -14.27
N LEU A 124 -14.83 14.22 -13.42
CA LEU A 124 -14.13 12.92 -13.45
C LEU A 124 -14.70 11.91 -14.48
N LYS A 125 -15.36 12.40 -15.54
CA LYS A 125 -16.00 11.59 -16.59
C LYS A 125 -15.00 10.76 -17.40
#